data_AF-A0A9P6NAX6-F1
#
_entry.id   AF-A0A9P6NAX6-F1
#
_cell.length_a   1.000
_cell.length_b   1.000
_cell.length_c   1.000
_cell.angle_alpha   90.00
_cell.angle_beta   90.00
_cell.angle_gamma   90.00
#
_symmetry.space_group_name_H-M   'P 1'
#
loop_
_entity.id
_entity.type
_entity.pdbx_description
1 polymer ?
#
loop_
_entity_poly.entity_id
_entity_poly.type
_entity_poly.pdbx_seq_one_letter_code
_entity_poly.pdbx_strand_id
1 'polypeptide(L)' 'MKDIVTNNPSIFIDELQLKMENITGERVAKSTIWWELHMRLGLTLHKTRSVDPHQSAGDQADYVAKIAGIPPECLVFI' A
#
# COMPACT_ATOMS: atom_id res chain seq x y z
N MET A 1 5.38 4.94 11.99
CA MET A 1 4.82 4.45 10.69
C MET A 1 5.77 3.46 10.03
N LYS A 2 7.02 3.84 9.72
CA LYS A 2 8.02 2.96 9.08
C LYS A 2 8.13 1.58 9.77
N ASP A 3 8.28 1.53 11.09
CA ASP A 3 8.41 0.26 11.82
C ASP A 3 7.17 -0.64 11.73
N ILE A 4 5.97 -0.06 11.60
CA ILE A 4 4.72 -0.83 11.47
C ILE A 4 4.68 -1.52 10.11
N VAL A 5 5.11 -0.81 9.06
CA VAL A 5 5.10 -1.31 7.68
C VAL A 5 6.24 -2.29 7.44
N THR A 6 7.45 -2.05 7.97
CA THR A 6 8.57 -2.98 7.86
C THR A 6 8.24 -4.35 8.48
N ASN A 7 7.50 -4.37 9.59
CA ASN A 7 7.11 -5.61 10.27
C ASN A 7 5.90 -6.31 9.62
N ASN A 8 5.08 -5.60 8.85
CA ASN A 8 3.97 -6.15 8.09
C ASN A 8 3.76 -5.34 6.81
N PRO A 9 4.47 -5.69 5.72
CA PRO A 9 4.40 -4.93 4.47
C PRO A 9 3.04 -5.07 3.79
N SER A 10 2.37 -6.22 3.96
CA SER A 10 1.02 -6.47 3.46
C SER A 10 -0.10 -5.71 4.19
N ILE A 11 0.23 -4.80 5.10
CA ILE A 11 -0.77 -4.04 5.86
C ILE A 11 -1.59 -3.13 4.94
N PHE A 12 -2.90 -3.12 5.12
CA PHE A 12 -3.78 -2.22 4.39
C PHE A 12 -3.72 -0.80 4.97
N ILE A 13 -3.95 0.23 4.14
CA ILE A 13 -3.97 1.63 4.62
C ILE A 13 -5.00 1.83 5.75
N ASP A 14 -6.13 1.13 5.68
CA ASP A 14 -7.19 1.21 6.68
C ASP A 14 -6.75 0.63 8.02
N GLU A 15 -6.05 -0.51 7.98
CA GLU A 15 -5.46 -1.15 9.15
C GLU A 15 -4.31 -0.33 9.72
N LEU A 16 -3.51 0.30 8.86
CA LEU A 16 -2.42 1.18 9.24
C LEU A 16 -2.94 2.43 9.94
N GLN A 17 -4.03 3.03 9.43
CA GLN A 17 -4.71 4.16 10.08
C GLN A 17 -5.19 3.78 11.48
N LEU A 18 -5.87 2.64 11.62
CA LEU A 18 -6.37 2.16 12.90
C LEU A 18 -5.23 1.86 13.89
N LYS A 19 -4.16 1.21 13.44
CA LYS A 19 -2.98 0.95 14.27
C LYS A 19 -2.31 2.25 14.72
N MET A 20 -2.21 3.24 13.85
CA MET A 20 -1.64 4.53 14.23
C MET A 20 -2.50 5.25 15.25
N GLU A 21 -3.82 5.31 15.05
CA GLU A 21 -4.76 5.89 16.02
C GLU A 21 -4.67 5.21 17.39
N ASN A 22 -4.56 3.87 17.42
CA ASN A 22 -4.40 3.12 18.67
C ASN A 22 -3.07 3.40 19.39
N ILE A 23 -2.01 3.74 18.67
CA ILE A 23 -0.67 3.98 19.24
C ILE A 23 -0.50 5.45 19.67
N THR A 24 -0.94 6.39 18.84
CA THR A 24 -0.70 7.83 19.04
C THR A 24 -1.90 8.56 19.64
N GLY A 25 -3.08 7.94 19.65
CA GLY A 25 -4.35 8.59 20.02
C GLY A 25 -4.89 9.54 18.94
N GLU A 26 -4.21 9.65 17.80
CA GLU A 26 -4.54 10.59 16.73
C GLU A 26 -4.91 9.89 15.43
N ARG A 27 -6.05 10.27 14.87
CA ARG A 27 -6.51 9.73 13.59
C ARG A 27 -5.91 10.51 12.42
N VAL A 28 -4.85 9.95 11.83
CA VAL A 28 -4.20 10.52 10.64
C VAL A 28 -5.05 10.27 9.40
N ALA A 29 -5.21 11.27 8.52
CA ALA A 29 -5.97 11.10 7.28
C ALA A 29 -5.32 10.06 6.34
N LYS A 30 -6.14 9.23 5.68
CA LYS A 30 -5.65 8.19 4.74
C LYS A 30 -4.82 8.78 3.59
N SER A 31 -5.15 9.98 3.12
CA SER A 31 -4.38 10.71 2.11
C SER A 31 -2.97 11.08 2.59
N THR A 32 -2.83 11.50 3.85
CA THR A 32 -1.55 11.79 4.47
C THR A 32 -0.72 10.52 4.62
N ILE A 33 -1.34 9.42 5.05
CA ILE A 33 -0.69 8.10 5.14
C ILE A 33 -0.18 7.68 3.74
N TRP A 34 -1.03 7.78 2.72
CA TRP A 34 -0.67 7.45 1.35
C TRP A 34 0.53 8.28 0.84
N TRP A 35 0.50 9.59 1.07
CA TRP A 35 1.59 10.50 0.67
C TRP A 35 2.90 10.16 1.38
N GLU A 36 2.87 9.94 2.69
CA GLU A 36 4.04 9.55 3.47
C GLU A 36 4.65 8.22 2.97
N LEU A 37 3.81 7.23 2.66
CA LEU A 37 4.26 5.94 2.13
C LEU A 37 4.91 6.08 0.75
N HIS A 38 4.27 6.80 -0.18
CA HIS A 38 4.70 6.88 -1.57
C HIS A 38 5.81 7.89 -1.82
N MET A 39 5.62 9.11 -1.30
CA MET A 39 6.50 10.23 -1.61
C MET A 39 7.73 10.27 -0.70
N ARG A 40 7.56 9.90 0.57
CA ARG A 40 8.63 10.04 1.57
C ARG A 40 9.35 8.72 1.83
N LEU A 41 8.63 7.61 1.89
CA LEU A 41 9.21 6.28 2.12
C LEU A 41 9.51 5.50 0.83
N GLY A 42 9.03 5.97 -0.32
CA GLY A 42 9.25 5.31 -1.62
C GLY A 42 8.60 3.93 -1.73
N LEU A 43 7.60 3.63 -0.90
CA LEU A 43 6.88 2.36 -0.90
C LEU A 43 5.82 2.37 -2.00
N THR A 44 5.68 1.23 -2.67
CA THR A 44 4.79 1.05 -3.82
C THR A 44 3.44 0.51 -3.39
N LEU A 45 2.36 1.07 -3.93
CA LEU A 45 1.01 0.54 -3.74
C LEU A 45 0.74 -0.68 -4.63
N HIS A 46 0.43 -1.80 -3.99
CA HIS A 46 -0.23 -2.94 -4.58
C HIS A 46 -1.74 -2.89 -4.29
N LYS A 47 -2.55 -2.53 -5.29
CA LYS A 47 -4.00 -2.45 -5.10
C LYS A 47 -4.63 -3.82 -5.35
N THR A 48 -5.07 -4.52 -4.31
CA THR A 48 -5.90 -5.73 -4.44
C THR A 48 -7.34 -5.30 -4.69
N ARG A 49 -7.60 -4.73 -5.88
CA ARG A 49 -8.97 -4.59 -6.36
C ARG A 49 -9.41 -5.93 -6.95
N SER A 50 -10.65 -6.33 -6.68
CA SER A 50 -11.37 -7.19 -7.62
C SER A 50 -11.22 -6.55 -9.00
N VAL A 51 -10.61 -7.29 -9.92
CA VAL A 51 -10.24 -6.85 -11.27
C VAL A 51 -11.38 -5.99 -11.84
N ASP A 52 -11.07 -4.81 -12.36
CA ASP A 52 -12.09 -4.04 -13.07
C ASP A 52 -12.59 -4.93 -14.21
N PRO A 53 -13.90 -5.20 -14.33
CA PRO A 53 -14.42 -6.05 -15.40
C PRO A 53 -14.07 -5.55 -16.81
N HIS A 54 -13.59 -4.30 -16.95
CA HIS A 54 -13.13 -3.71 -18.21
C HIS A 54 -11.59 -3.71 -18.38
N GLN A 55 -10.83 -4.22 -17.41
CA GLN A 55 -9.37 -4.28 -17.52
C GLN A 55 -8.97 -5.38 -18.51
N SER A 56 -8.17 -5.03 -19.52
CA SER A 56 -7.71 -6.01 -20.50
C SER A 56 -6.64 -6.93 -19.90
N ALA A 57 -6.51 -8.15 -20.41
CA ALA A 57 -5.45 -9.08 -20.01
C ALA A 57 -4.04 -8.51 -20.25
N GLY A 58 -3.89 -7.62 -21.23
CA GLY A 58 -2.64 -6.92 -21.51
C GLY A 58 -2.26 -5.92 -20.40
N ASP A 59 -3.21 -5.09 -19.99
CA ASP A 59 -2.99 -4.11 -18.91
C ASP A 59 -2.66 -4.80 -17.57
N GLN A 60 -3.26 -5.98 -17.33
CA GLN A 60 -2.97 -6.80 -16.16
C GLN A 60 -1.54 -7.36 -16.20
N ALA A 61 -1.13 -7.93 -17.34
CA ALA A 61 0.22 -8.44 -17.53
C ALA A 61 1.26 -7.31 -17.39
N ASP A 62 0.98 -6.13 -17.93
CA ASP A 62 1.85 -4.96 -17.83
C ASP A 62 1.97 -4.45 -16.40
N TYR A 63 0.87 -4.43 -15.63
CA TYR A 63 0.92 -4.04 -14.22
C TYR A 63 1.72 -5.05 -13.40
N VAL A 64 1.46 -6.36 -13.57
CA VAL A 64 2.21 -7.43 -12.88
C VAL A 64 3.68 -7.37 -13.24
N ALA A 65 4.03 -7.18 -14.52
CA ALA A 65 5.42 -7.04 -14.96
C ALA A 65 6.13 -5.84 -14.32
N LYS A 66 5.43 -4.70 -14.14
CA LYS A 66 5.97 -3.51 -13.47
C LYS A 66 6.29 -3.73 -11.99
N ILE A 67 5.52 -4.58 -11.30
CA ILE A 67 5.68 -4.80 -9.85
C ILE A 67 6.41 -6.11 -9.50
N ALA A 68 6.57 -7.04 -10.45
CA ALA A 68 7.13 -8.37 -10.19
C ALA A 68 8.59 -8.33 -9.69
N GLY A 69 9.35 -7.29 -10.03
CA GLY A 69 10.73 -7.10 -9.57
C GLY A 69 10.86 -6.39 -8.21
N ILE A 70 9.74 -5.97 -7.62
CA ILE A 70 9.75 -5.23 -6.36
C ILE A 70 9.65 -6.25 -5.21
N PRO A 71 10.58 -6.21 -4.22
CA PRO A 71 10.47 -7.06 -3.04
C PRO A 71 9.12 -6.88 -2.36
N PRO A 72 8.45 -7.96 -1.90
CA PRO A 72 7.14 -7.86 -1.26
C PRO A 72 7.13 -6.91 -0.06
N GLU A 73 8.26 -6.77 0.65
CA GLU A 73 8.42 -5.80 1.74
C GLU A 73 8.28 -4.33 1.32
N CYS A 74 8.37 -4.04 0.02
CA CYS A 74 8.20 -2.72 -0.57
C CYS A 74 6.79 -2.49 -1.15
N LEU A 75 5.90 -3.48 -1.04
CA LEU A 75 4.52 -3.41 -1.52
C LEU A 75 3.57 -3.12 -0.34
N VAL A 76 2.67 -2.14 -0.50
CA VAL A 76 1.64 -1.78 0.49
C VAL A 76 0.26 -1.95 -0.15
N PHE A 77 -0.75 -2.41 0.59
CA PHE A 77 -2.03 -2.81 0.01
C PHE A 77 -3.19 -1.84 0.34
N ILE A 78 -4.16 -1.68 -0.57
CA ILE A 78 -5.44 -0.93 -0.37
C ILE A 78 -6.60 -1.84 -0.72
#